data_AF-A0A8J7YLK3-F1
#
_entry.id   AF-A0A8J7YLK3-F1
#
_cell.length_a   1.000
_cell.length_b   1.000
_cell.length_c   1.000
_cell.angle_alpha   90.00
_cell.angle_beta   90.00
_cell.angle_gamma   90.00
#
_symmetry.space_group_name_H-M   'P 1'
#
loop_
_entity.id
_entity.type
_entity.pdbx_description
1 polymer ?
#
loop_
_entity_poly.entity_id
_entity_poly.type
_entity_poly.pdbx_seq_one_letter_code
_entity_poly.pdbx_strand_id
1 'polypeptide(L)' 'MGKTDDEAIRITGTPARRRNWTTIVLEEQSDGRWLATQTGVAVTGHGETAAEAAREYCRQISESDDT' A
#
# COMPACT_ATOMS: atom_id res chain seq x y z
N MET A 1 1.47 54.70 -1.52
CA MET A 1 2.73 54.32 -0.86
C MET A 1 2.44 53.07 -0.03
N GLY A 2 2.52 51.90 -0.65
CA GLY A 2 2.26 50.62 0.02
C GLY A 2 3.56 50.08 0.60
N LYS A 3 3.53 49.66 1.86
CA LYS A 3 4.49 48.70 2.38
C LYS A 3 3.71 47.54 2.98
N THR A 4 3.82 46.46 2.23
CA THR A 4 3.38 45.11 2.51
C THR A 4 4.36 44.55 3.53
N ASP A 5 3.89 44.23 4.72
CA ASP A 5 4.61 43.40 5.68
C ASP A 5 3.78 42.15 5.96
N ASP A 6 3.37 41.48 4.88
CA ASP A 6 2.88 40.11 4.92
C ASP A 6 4.13 39.22 5.01
N GLU A 7 4.67 39.10 6.22
CA GLU A 7 5.80 38.21 6.50
C GLU A 7 5.32 36.77 6.33
N ALA A 8 5.42 36.30 5.10
CA ALA A 8 5.14 34.93 4.73
C ALA A 8 5.98 34.01 5.62
N ILE A 9 5.29 33.29 6.51
CA ILE A 9 5.83 32.18 7.29
C ILE A 9 6.47 31.22 6.30
N ARG A 10 7.79 31.27 6.17
CA ARG A 10 8.55 30.27 5.43
C ARG A 10 8.53 29.01 6.26
N ILE A 11 7.47 28.21 6.08
CA ILE A 11 7.45 26.81 6.49
C ILE A 11 8.61 26.15 5.72
N THR A 12 9.77 26.04 6.35
CA THR A 12 10.86 25.21 5.88
C THR A 12 10.42 23.77 6.11
N GLY A 13 9.55 23.28 5.22
CA GLY A 13 9.02 21.94 5.28
C GLY A 13 10.17 20.94 5.22
N THR A 14 10.35 20.19 6.32
CA THR A 14 11.06 18.91 6.32
C THR A 14 10.62 18.14 5.06
N PRO A 15 11.52 17.52 4.28
CA PRO A 15 11.13 16.81 3.08
C PRO A 15 10.06 15.79 3.47
N ALA A 16 8.82 16.06 3.05
CA ALA A 16 7.70 15.19 3.33
C ALA A 16 8.08 13.83 2.76
N ARG A 17 8.32 12.84 3.63
CA ARG A 17 8.52 11.46 3.21
C ARG A 17 7.36 11.14 2.28
N ARG A 18 7.65 10.90 1.01
CA ARG A 18 6.65 10.51 0.03
C ARG A 18 6.01 9.24 0.56
N ARG A 19 4.77 9.35 1.01
CA ARG A 19 4.02 8.23 1.55
C ARG A 19 3.46 7.51 0.33
N ASN A 20 4.16 6.47 -0.11
CA ASN A 20 3.67 5.63 -1.19
C ASN A 20 2.60 4.72 -0.60
N TRP A 21 1.37 4.84 -1.11
CA TRP A 21 0.26 3.98 -0.74
C TRP A 21 -0.04 3.03 -1.88
N THR A 22 -0.52 1.86 -1.53
CA THR A 22 -0.98 0.84 -2.47
C THR A 22 -2.06 0.01 -1.80
N THR A 23 -2.85 -0.70 -2.59
CA THR A 23 -4.02 -1.46 -2.16
C THR A 23 -3.82 -2.93 -2.48
N ILE A 24 -4.14 -3.79 -1.52
CA ILE A 24 -4.28 -5.23 -1.72
C ILE A 24 -5.78 -5.51 -1.80
N VAL A 25 -6.22 -6.14 -2.88
CA VAL A 25 -7.60 -6.55 -3.10
C VAL A 25 -7.78 -7.96 -2.56
N LEU A 26 -8.81 -8.14 -1.74
CA LEU A 26 -9.25 -9.44 -1.21
C LEU A 26 -10.61 -9.76 -1.84
N GLU A 27 -10.65 -10.80 -2.67
CA GLU A 27 -11.85 -11.20 -3.41
C GLU A 27 -12.26 -12.61 -3.03
N GLU A 28 -13.53 -12.79 -2.68
CA GLU A 28 -14.14 -14.12 -2.53
C GLU A 28 -14.49 -14.67 -3.92
N GLN A 29 -13.97 -15.85 -4.23
CA GLN A 29 -14.17 -16.55 -5.50
C GLN A 29 -15.47 -17.36 -5.46
N SER A 30 -15.94 -17.79 -6.64
CA SER A 30 -17.18 -18.58 -6.75
C SER A 30 -17.14 -19.92 -6.01
N ASP A 31 -15.96 -20.44 -5.70
CA ASP A 31 -15.76 -21.64 -4.89
C ASP A 31 -15.68 -21.38 -3.37
N GLY A 32 -15.87 -20.12 -2.94
CA GLY A 32 -15.85 -19.71 -1.52
C GLY A 32 -14.46 -19.49 -0.94
N ARG A 33 -13.39 -19.70 -1.72
CA ARG A 33 -12.03 -19.32 -1.32
C ARG A 33 -11.77 -17.84 -1.55
N TRP A 34 -10.77 -17.32 -0.84
CA TRP A 34 -10.32 -15.95 -0.91
C TRP A 34 -9.01 -15.83 -1.68
N LEU A 35 -8.92 -14.80 -2.50
CA LEU A 35 -7.75 -14.43 -3.29
C LEU A 35 -7.28 -13.03 -2.90
N ALA A 36 -5.99 -12.89 -2.63
CA ALA A 36 -5.31 -11.63 -2.34
C ALA A 36 -4.40 -11.23 -3.51
N THR A 37 -4.62 -10.05 -4.09
CA THR A 37 -3.84 -9.53 -5.23
C THR A 37 -3.47 -8.07 -5.04
N GLN A 38 -2.41 -7.61 -5.71
CA GLN A 38 -2.01 -6.21 -5.74
C GLN A 38 -1.58 -5.81 -7.15
N THR A 39 -2.06 -4.66 -7.61
CA THR A 39 -1.69 -4.14 -8.93
C THR A 39 -0.19 -3.91 -9.03
N GLY A 40 0.44 -4.49 -10.05
CA GLY A 40 1.87 -4.36 -10.31
C GLY A 40 2.76 -5.33 -9.52
N VAL A 41 2.16 -6.26 -8.77
CA VAL A 41 2.91 -7.29 -8.03
C VAL A 41 2.46 -8.67 -8.48
N ALA A 42 3.40 -9.47 -8.99
CA ALA A 42 3.15 -10.80 -9.53
C ALA A 42 3.09 -11.88 -8.42
N VAL A 43 2.44 -11.56 -7.30
CA VAL A 43 2.25 -12.45 -6.16
C VAL A 43 0.76 -12.52 -5.85
N THR A 44 0.29 -13.70 -5.48
CA THR A 44 -1.12 -13.95 -5.17
C THR A 44 -1.24 -14.81 -3.93
N GLY A 45 -1.94 -14.35 -2.90
CA GLY A 45 -2.24 -15.16 -1.72
C GLY A 45 -3.60 -15.82 -1.81
N HIS A 46 -3.74 -17.02 -1.26
CA HIS A 46 -4.99 -17.77 -1.22
C HIS A 46 -5.33 -18.17 0.22
N GLY A 47 -6.61 -18.35 0.51
CA GLY A 47 -7.05 -18.82 1.81
C GLY A 47 -8.53 -19.18 1.84
N GLU A 48 -8.96 -19.86 2.90
CA GLU A 48 -10.39 -20.09 3.16
C GLU A 48 -11.08 -18.82 3.68
N THR A 49 -10.28 -17.89 4.21
CA THR A 49 -10.74 -16.57 4.67
C THR A 49 -9.90 -15.44 4.07
N ALA A 50 -10.46 -14.23 4.07
CA ALA A 50 -9.76 -13.01 3.66
C ALA A 50 -8.42 -12.82 4.41
N ALA A 51 -8.41 -13.11 5.72
CA ALA A 51 -7.23 -12.98 6.56
C ALA A 51 -6.14 -14.00 6.20
N GLU A 52 -6.52 -15.23 5.86
CA GLU A 52 -5.56 -16.25 5.42
C GLU A 52 -4.97 -15.92 4.06
N ALA A 53 -5.78 -15.47 3.11
CA ALA A 53 -5.29 -15.00 1.82
C ALA A 53 -4.31 -13.84 1.98
N ALA A 54 -4.60 -12.88 2.86
CA ALA A 54 -3.68 -11.79 3.19
C ALA A 54 -2.38 -12.29 3.84
N ARG A 55 -2.47 -13.24 4.78
CA ARG A 55 -1.29 -13.83 5.44
C ARG A 55 -0.40 -14.55 4.45
N GLU A 56 -0.99 -15.34 3.54
CA GLU A 56 -0.25 -16.06 2.51
C GLU A 56 0.39 -15.11 1.50
N TYR A 57 -0.31 -14.05 1.09
CA TYR A 57 0.25 -13.01 0.23
C TYR A 57 1.50 -12.37 0.87
N CYS A 58 1.41 -11.93 2.12
CA CYS A 58 2.55 -11.33 2.83
C CYS A 58 3.74 -12.30 2.97
N ARG A 59 3.46 -13.59 3.17
CA ARG A 59 4.50 -14.63 3.22
C ARG A 59 5.24 -14.73 1.89
N GLN A 60 4.51 -14.86 0.78
CA GLN A 60 5.11 -14.99 -0.55
C GLN A 60 5.90 -13.75 -0.98
N ILE A 61 5.45 -12.54 -0.64
CA ILE A 61 6.23 -11.31 -0.87
C ILE A 61 7.57 -11.40 -0.16
N SER A 62 7.58 -11.82 1.11
CA SER A 62 8.81 -11.95 1.89
C SER A 62 9.76 -13.00 1.28
N GLU A 63 9.22 -14.06 0.67
CA GLU A 63 10.03 -15.08 -0.03
C GLU A 63 10.51 -14.62 -1.41
N SER A 64 9.79 -13.68 -2.06
CA SER A 64 10.11 -13.17 -3.40
C SER A 64 11.13 -12.03 -3.39
N ASP A 65 11.32 -11.35 -2.25
CA ASP A 65 12.28 -10.24 -2.09
C ASP A 65 13.73 -10.73 -1.87
N ASP A 66 13.93 -12.01 -1.56
CA ASP A 66 15.23 -12.61 -1.21
C ASP A 66 16.02 -13.16 -2.44
N THR A 67 15.69 -12.71 -3.68
CA THR A 67 16.33 -13.17 -4.93
C THR A 67 16.88 -12.03 -5.79
#